data_AF-S7ZUS5-F1
#
_entry.id   AF-S7ZUS5-F1
#
_cell.length_a   1.000
_cell.length_b   1.000
_cell.length_c   1.000
_cell.angle_alpha   90.00
_cell.angle_beta   90.00
_cell.angle_gamma   90.00
#
_symmetry.space_group_name_H-M   'P 1'
#
loop_
_entity.id
_entity.type
_entity.pdbx_description
1 polymer ?
#
loop_
_entity_poly.entity_id
_entity_poly.type
_entity_poly.pdbx_seq_one_letter_code
_entity_poly.pdbx_strand_id
1 'polypeptide(L)'
;MSGSNSHSIPSTSTNTSAPTPGLRASRLHQVFDQALARTLRANSYANFAGCFPTPAKHVPASLESVWRQLNAKLEESAKAEFEEILAEREAVAHLNELDRLVSEAKERRERDKQVGENGGTRGGPGNPPHTLGAEELYKAHLTPYLEEAQVNLKQTLEETHAQNTALAQTVQAQRREIEQLLASLESVVGDIEGAATAATEFSREHHIRQDAIQMDREVKARPDV
;
A
#
# COMPACT_ATOMS: atom_id res chain seq x y z
N MET A 1 2.81 -35.17 -7.46
CA MET A 1 2.32 -34.18 -8.44
C MET A 1 2.91 -32.85 -8.03
N SER A 2 4.01 -32.44 -8.68
CA SER A 2 4.72 -31.19 -8.37
C SER A 2 3.91 -29.99 -8.86
N GLY A 3 3.59 -29.08 -7.94
CA GLY A 3 3.04 -27.76 -8.27
C GLY A 3 4.17 -26.78 -8.57
N SER A 4 4.27 -26.35 -9.83
CA SER A 4 5.14 -25.26 -10.26
C SER A 4 4.57 -23.93 -9.79
N ASN A 5 5.24 -23.26 -8.85
CA ASN A 5 4.85 -21.93 -8.39
C ASN A 5 5.73 -20.89 -9.11
N SER A 6 5.26 -20.40 -10.26
CA SER A 6 5.88 -19.30 -10.99
C SER A 6 5.60 -17.97 -10.29
N HIS A 7 6.59 -17.44 -9.56
CA HIS A 7 6.57 -16.06 -9.07
C HIS A 7 6.72 -15.11 -10.25
N SER A 8 5.61 -14.52 -10.68
CA SER A 8 5.60 -13.38 -11.59
C SER A 8 6.03 -12.13 -10.82
N ILE A 9 7.25 -11.67 -11.08
CA ILE A 9 7.74 -10.36 -10.65
C ILE A 9 6.87 -9.29 -11.32
N PRO A 10 6.30 -8.31 -10.59
CA PRO A 10 5.53 -7.25 -11.22
C PRO A 10 6.50 -6.36 -12.00
N SER A 11 6.38 -6.37 -13.32
CA SER A 11 7.10 -5.46 -14.21
C SER A 11 6.57 -4.05 -13.96
N THR A 12 7.39 -3.19 -13.37
CA THR A 12 7.14 -1.74 -13.32
C THR A 12 7.10 -1.23 -14.75
N SER A 13 5.89 -1.00 -15.26
CA SER A 13 5.66 -0.23 -16.48
C SER A 13 6.04 1.21 -16.20
N THR A 14 7.26 1.61 -16.58
CA THR A 14 7.66 3.00 -16.61
C THR A 14 7.31 3.57 -17.98
N ASN A 15 6.24 4.37 -18.01
CA ASN A 15 5.89 5.22 -19.14
C ASN A 15 7.12 6.02 -19.58
N THR A 16 7.56 5.82 -20.82
CA THR A 16 8.67 6.54 -21.45
C THR A 16 8.23 7.92 -21.94
N SER A 17 7.83 8.80 -21.01
CA SER A 17 7.88 10.24 -21.28
C SER A 17 9.31 10.71 -20.99
N ALA A 18 9.96 11.37 -21.95
CA ALA A 18 11.29 11.95 -21.74
C ALA A 18 11.30 12.76 -20.43
N PRO A 19 12.26 12.50 -19.51
CA PRO A 19 12.26 13.15 -18.21
C PRO A 19 12.41 14.66 -18.43
N THR A 20 11.41 15.42 -17.99
CA THR A 20 11.46 16.88 -18.11
C THR A 20 12.66 17.40 -17.30
N PRO A 21 13.53 18.25 -17.87
CA PRO A 21 14.69 18.75 -17.16
C PRO A 21 14.30 19.51 -15.89
N GLY A 22 14.79 19.05 -14.73
CA GLY A 22 14.64 19.75 -13.46
C GLY A 22 15.52 21.00 -13.38
N LEU A 23 15.52 21.63 -12.20
CA LEU A 23 16.27 22.86 -11.93
C LEU A 23 17.77 22.67 -12.16
N ARG A 24 18.34 21.56 -11.69
CA ARG A 24 19.77 21.26 -11.86
C ARG A 24 20.11 20.86 -13.29
N ALA A 25 19.30 20.02 -13.93
CA ALA A 25 19.51 19.62 -15.31
C ALA A 25 19.50 20.85 -16.24
N SER A 26 18.52 21.74 -16.08
CA SER A 26 18.44 22.99 -16.86
C SER A 26 19.67 23.88 -16.67
N ARG A 27 20.19 23.98 -15.44
CA ARG A 27 21.42 24.72 -15.15
C ARG A 27 22.64 24.08 -15.79
N LEU A 28 22.71 22.75 -15.86
CA LEU A 28 23.80 22.03 -16.52
C LEU A 28 23.84 22.38 -18.02
N HIS A 29 22.69 22.30 -18.72
CA HIS A 29 22.58 22.75 -20.12
C HIS A 29 23.00 24.22 -20.27
N GLN A 30 22.50 25.10 -19.41
CA GLN A 30 22.85 26.53 -19.46
C GLN A 30 24.35 26.81 -19.32
N VAL A 31 25.01 26.14 -18.37
CA VAL A 31 26.45 26.30 -18.14
C VAL A 31 27.25 25.77 -19.32
N PHE A 32 26.83 24.64 -19.89
CA PHE A 32 27.45 24.06 -21.08
C PHE A 32 27.35 25.00 -22.28
N ASP A 33 26.16 25.50 -22.59
CA ASP A 33 25.94 26.45 -23.70
C ASP A 33 26.77 27.73 -23.54
N GLN A 34 26.84 28.26 -22.30
CA GLN A 34 27.65 29.44 -22.01
C GLN A 34 29.15 29.17 -22.18
N ALA A 35 29.64 28.01 -21.73
CA ALA A 35 31.04 27.61 -21.87
C ALA A 35 31.42 27.40 -23.34
N LEU A 36 30.55 26.73 -24.12
CA LEU A 36 30.71 26.53 -25.55
C LEU A 36 30.76 27.89 -26.28
N ALA A 37 29.78 28.76 -26.04
CA ALA A 37 29.74 30.08 -26.66
C ALA A 37 30.97 30.93 -26.31
N ARG A 38 31.46 30.85 -25.08
CA ARG A 38 32.70 31.55 -24.66
C ARG A 38 33.93 31.01 -25.37
N THR A 39 34.00 29.70 -25.58
CA THR A 39 35.10 29.03 -26.29
C THR A 39 35.12 29.42 -27.76
N LEU A 40 33.95 29.41 -28.42
CA LEU A 40 33.82 29.84 -29.81
C LEU A 40 34.17 31.32 -30.00
N ARG A 41 33.79 32.20 -29.05
CA ARG A 41 34.19 33.62 -29.07
C ARG A 41 35.69 33.84 -28.91
N ALA A 42 36.37 33.03 -28.10
CA ALA A 42 37.81 33.10 -27.93
C ALA A 42 38.56 32.76 -29.23
N ASN A 43 38.01 31.84 -30.02
CA ASN A 43 38.46 31.55 -31.38
C ASN A 43 37.94 32.58 -32.40
N SER A 44 38.29 33.85 -32.19
CA SER A 44 37.95 34.92 -33.12
C SER A 44 38.71 34.78 -34.45
N TYR A 45 38.11 35.25 -35.54
CA TYR A 45 38.77 35.26 -36.84
C TYR A 45 40.11 36.02 -36.83
N ALA A 46 40.22 37.08 -36.02
CA ALA A 46 41.46 37.84 -35.88
C ALA A 46 42.59 37.00 -35.26
N ASN A 47 42.29 36.20 -34.22
CA ASN A 47 43.26 35.28 -33.62
C ASN A 47 43.63 34.17 -34.59
N PHE A 48 42.66 33.64 -35.33
CA PHE A 48 42.89 32.57 -36.31
C PHE A 48 43.72 33.03 -37.51
N ALA A 49 43.38 34.18 -38.11
CA ALA A 49 44.11 34.74 -39.24
C ALA A 49 45.53 35.20 -38.85
N GLY A 50 45.73 35.62 -37.59
CA GLY A 50 47.05 35.95 -37.06
C GLY A 50 48.04 34.77 -37.09
N CYS A 51 47.55 33.54 -36.92
CA CYS A 51 48.35 32.31 -37.03
C CYS A 51 48.66 31.91 -38.48
N PHE A 52 47.92 32.45 -39.46
CA PHE A 52 48.06 32.12 -40.89
C PHE A 52 48.24 33.41 -41.73
N PRO A 53 49.38 34.12 -41.59
CA PRO A 53 49.58 35.42 -42.21
C PRO A 53 49.64 35.38 -43.75
N THR A 54 50.11 34.29 -44.34
CA THR A 54 50.22 34.14 -45.80
C THR A 54 48.85 33.90 -46.46
N PRO A 55 48.03 32.91 -46.01
CA PRO A 55 46.66 32.76 -46.51
C PRO A 55 45.77 33.97 -46.22
N ALA A 56 45.92 34.63 -45.07
CA ALA A 56 45.12 35.80 -44.71
C ALA A 56 45.30 36.98 -45.69
N LYS A 57 46.49 37.11 -46.31
CA LYS A 57 46.78 38.15 -47.32
C LYS A 57 46.31 37.79 -48.71
N HIS A 58 46.49 36.53 -49.12
CA HIS A 58 46.27 36.11 -50.51
C HIS A 58 44.87 35.56 -50.77
N VAL A 59 44.23 34.95 -49.76
CA VAL A 59 42.92 34.31 -49.91
C VAL A 59 42.07 34.48 -48.62
N PRO A 60 41.72 35.73 -48.23
CA PRO A 60 40.97 35.98 -47.00
C PRO A 60 39.57 35.35 -47.00
N ALA A 61 38.88 35.33 -48.16
CA ALA A 61 37.54 34.78 -48.26
C ALA A 61 37.48 33.27 -48.00
N SER A 62 38.43 32.50 -48.55
CA SER A 62 38.49 31.05 -48.30
C SER A 62 38.92 30.75 -46.86
N LEU A 63 39.83 31.53 -46.28
CA LEU A 63 40.24 31.37 -44.89
C LEU A 63 39.08 31.65 -43.92
N GLU A 64 38.29 32.69 -44.19
CA GLU A 64 37.08 33.00 -43.41
C GLU A 64 36.03 31.89 -43.54
N SER A 65 35.85 31.34 -44.74
CA SER A 65 34.96 30.18 -44.96
C SER A 65 35.40 28.97 -44.13
N VAL A 66 36.70 28.64 -44.12
CA VAL A 66 37.25 27.52 -43.33
C VAL A 66 37.06 27.77 -41.84
N TRP A 67 37.34 28.98 -41.35
CA TRP A 67 37.13 29.33 -39.94
C TRP A 67 35.66 29.20 -39.52
N ARG A 68 34.72 29.70 -40.34
CA ARG A 68 33.28 29.56 -40.09
C ARG A 68 32.85 28.10 -40.07
N GLN A 69 33.33 27.30 -41.03
CA GLN A 69 33.01 25.87 -41.11
C GLN A 69 33.56 25.10 -39.91
N LEU A 70 34.79 25.42 -39.46
CA LEU A 70 35.40 24.81 -38.29
C LEU A 70 34.62 25.14 -37.02
N ASN A 71 34.27 26.41 -36.81
CA ASN A 71 33.48 26.82 -35.63
C ASN A 71 32.07 26.20 -35.66
N ALA A 72 31.42 26.15 -36.82
CA ALA A 72 30.11 25.53 -36.96
C ALA A 72 30.16 24.02 -36.67
N LYS A 73 31.18 23.32 -37.19
CA LYS A 73 31.34 21.87 -36.93
C LYS A 73 31.72 21.59 -35.49
N LEU A 74 32.58 22.40 -34.88
CA LEU A 74 32.91 22.27 -33.46
C LEU A 74 31.67 22.47 -32.58
N GLU A 75 30.85 23.49 -32.87
CA GLU A 75 29.59 23.72 -32.16
C GLU A 75 28.60 22.56 -32.31
N GLU A 76 28.38 22.10 -33.53
CA GLU A 76 27.47 20.99 -33.85
C GLU A 76 27.92 19.69 -33.18
N SER A 77 29.19 19.31 -33.34
CA SER A 77 29.75 18.10 -32.74
C SER A 77 29.72 18.17 -31.22
N ALA A 78 30.13 19.29 -30.61
CA ALA A 78 30.13 19.40 -29.15
C ALA A 78 28.72 19.31 -28.55
N LYS A 79 27.71 19.90 -29.21
CA LYS A 79 26.30 19.76 -28.78
C LYS A 79 25.79 18.34 -28.94
N ALA A 80 26.09 17.69 -30.06
CA ALA A 80 25.67 16.31 -30.31
C ALA A 80 26.28 15.34 -29.28
N GLU A 81 27.59 15.41 -29.05
CA GLU A 81 28.30 14.58 -28.06
C GLU A 81 27.79 14.84 -26.63
N PHE A 82 27.47 16.10 -26.30
CA PHE A 82 26.91 16.43 -25.00
C PHE A 82 25.54 15.79 -24.77
N GLU A 83 24.64 15.87 -25.75
CA GLU A 83 23.32 15.21 -25.67
C GLU A 83 23.46 13.68 -25.64
N GLU A 84 24.40 13.11 -26.40
CA GLU A 84 24.71 11.68 -26.35
C GLU A 84 25.17 11.24 -24.95
N ILE A 85 26.11 11.97 -24.34
CA ILE A 85 26.59 11.68 -22.97
C ILE A 85 25.46 11.82 -21.95
N LEU A 86 24.59 12.84 -22.10
CA LEU A 86 23.44 13.02 -21.22
C LEU A 86 22.46 11.84 -21.31
N ALA A 87 22.23 11.31 -22.51
CA ALA A 87 21.38 10.16 -22.75
C ALA A 87 22.02 8.86 -22.22
N GLU A 88 23.30 8.60 -22.56
CA GLU A 88 24.04 7.40 -22.15
C GLU A 88 24.13 7.26 -20.62
N ARG A 89 24.31 8.40 -19.93
CA ARG A 89 24.42 8.45 -18.45
C ARG A 89 23.07 8.63 -17.76
N GLU A 90 21.98 8.77 -18.52
CA GLU A 90 20.64 9.16 -18.01
C GLU A 90 20.72 10.34 -17.02
N ALA A 91 21.59 11.32 -17.32
CA ALA A 91 22.00 12.33 -16.34
C ALA A 91 20.82 13.20 -15.88
N VAL A 92 19.87 13.47 -16.77
CA VAL A 92 18.65 14.23 -16.44
C VAL A 92 17.82 13.51 -15.38
N ALA A 93 17.64 12.19 -15.49
CA ALA A 93 16.89 11.40 -14.52
C ALA A 93 17.57 11.41 -13.15
N HIS A 94 18.89 11.20 -13.12
CA HIS A 94 19.68 11.23 -11.88
C HIS A 94 19.69 12.61 -11.21
N LEU A 95 19.80 13.70 -11.98
CA LEU A 95 19.74 15.06 -11.44
C LEU A 95 18.36 15.42 -10.91
N ASN A 96 17.30 14.94 -11.56
CA ASN A 96 15.92 15.11 -11.08
C ASN A 96 15.69 14.34 -9.78
N GLU A 97 16.18 13.10 -9.69
CA GLU A 97 16.10 12.32 -8.46
C GLU A 97 16.88 12.98 -7.33
N LEU A 98 18.06 13.53 -7.62
CA LEU A 98 18.81 14.31 -6.64
C LEU A 98 18.02 15.54 -6.15
N ASP A 99 17.34 16.26 -7.03
CA ASP A 99 16.50 17.40 -6.64
C ASP A 99 15.33 16.94 -5.73
N ARG A 100 14.72 15.78 -6.02
CA ARG A 100 13.70 15.15 -5.17
C ARG A 100 14.22 14.77 -3.78
N LEU A 101 15.40 14.15 -3.71
CA LEU A 101 16.02 13.78 -2.44
C LEU A 101 16.39 15.02 -1.60
N VAL A 102 16.86 16.09 -2.26
CA VAL A 102 17.20 17.35 -1.58
C VAL A 102 15.95 18.06 -1.06
N SER A 103 14.83 18.06 -1.80
CA SER A 103 13.57 18.62 -1.29
C SER A 103 13.05 17.84 -0.10
N GLU A 104 13.03 16.51 -0.18
CA GLU A 104 12.58 15.66 0.93
C GLU A 104 13.47 15.81 2.18
N ALA A 105 14.79 15.95 2.01
CA ALA A 105 15.71 16.24 3.12
C ALA A 105 15.47 17.61 3.75
N LYS A 106 15.12 18.63 2.95
CA LYS A 106 14.73 19.95 3.47
C LYS A 106 13.43 19.87 4.27
N GLU A 107 12.42 19.17 3.75
CA GLU A 107 11.15 18.96 4.44
C GLU A 107 11.32 18.23 5.77
N ARG A 108 12.15 17.18 5.82
CA ARG A 108 12.50 16.51 7.09
C ARG A 108 13.12 17.49 8.09
N ARG A 109 14.11 18.27 7.65
CA ARG A 109 14.77 19.28 8.50
C ARG A 109 13.80 20.36 8.98
N GLU A 110 12.84 20.76 8.16
CA GLU A 110 11.81 21.73 8.55
C GLU A 110 10.83 21.16 9.57
N ARG A 111 10.39 19.90 9.38
CA ARG A 111 9.59 19.18 10.38
C ARG A 111 10.33 19.05 11.72
N ASP A 112 11.61 18.69 11.69
CA ASP A 112 12.42 18.56 12.91
C ASP A 112 12.60 19.90 13.64
N LYS A 113 12.72 21.01 12.89
CA LYS A 113 12.76 22.36 13.48
C LYS A 113 11.44 22.77 14.13
N GLN A 114 10.31 22.42 13.51
CA GLN A 114 8.97 22.71 14.06
C GLN A 114 8.68 21.89 15.32
N VAL A 115 9.15 20.64 15.38
CA VAL A 115 9.01 19.77 16.57
C VAL A 115 10.02 20.15 17.67
N GLY A 116 11.18 20.68 17.30
CA GLY A 116 12.27 21.08 18.21
C GLY A 116 12.00 22.28 19.11
N GLU A 117 10.91 23.04 18.91
CA GLU A 117 10.46 24.07 19.87
C GLU A 117 9.78 23.49 21.12
N ASN A 118 9.36 22.22 21.14
CA ASN A 118 8.66 21.58 22.27
C ASN A 118 9.39 20.40 22.94
N GLY A 119 10.72 20.31 22.76
CA GLY A 119 11.57 19.45 23.60
C GLY A 119 11.87 18.07 23.00
N GLY A 120 13.15 17.83 22.74
CA GLY A 120 13.69 16.53 22.41
C GLY A 120 14.65 16.57 21.22
N THR A 121 15.93 16.79 21.50
CA THR A 121 17.05 16.68 20.57
C THR A 121 17.03 15.33 19.82
N ARG A 122 16.42 15.29 18.62
CA ARG A 122 16.46 14.14 17.70
C ARG A 122 16.96 14.50 16.29
N GLY A 123 17.49 15.71 16.10
CA GLY A 123 18.02 16.20 14.82
C GLY A 123 19.53 16.37 14.83
N GLY A 124 20.29 15.30 15.06
CA GLY A 124 21.72 15.30 14.73
C GLY A 124 21.91 15.27 13.20
N PRO A 125 23.04 15.74 12.64
CA PRO A 125 23.34 15.52 11.24
C PRO A 125 23.24 14.02 10.95
N GLY A 126 22.34 13.62 10.05
CA GLY A 126 22.11 12.20 9.77
C GLY A 126 23.42 11.50 9.48
N ASN A 127 23.68 10.40 10.19
CA ASN A 127 24.90 9.61 9.99
C ASN A 127 24.94 9.19 8.52
N PRO A 128 25.99 9.57 7.76
CA PRO A 128 26.04 9.23 6.35
C PRO A 128 26.15 7.71 6.20
N PRO A 129 25.57 7.12 5.14
CA PRO A 129 25.39 5.68 5.05
C PRO A 129 26.71 4.88 5.07
N HIS A 130 27.82 5.50 4.64
CA HIS A 130 29.16 4.91 4.68
C HIS A 130 29.75 4.77 6.10
N THR A 131 29.11 5.36 7.10
CA THR A 131 29.50 5.24 8.52
C THR A 131 28.66 4.21 9.27
N LEU A 132 27.61 3.67 8.65
CA LEU A 132 26.74 2.67 9.25
C LEU A 132 27.42 1.29 9.24
N GLY A 133 27.23 0.53 10.32
CA GLY A 133 27.69 -0.85 10.38
C GLY A 133 26.91 -1.77 9.42
N ALA A 134 27.50 -2.89 9.02
CA ALA A 134 26.83 -3.87 8.16
C ALA A 134 25.50 -4.39 8.76
N GLU A 135 25.46 -4.59 10.08
CA GLU A 135 24.26 -5.03 10.80
C GLU A 135 23.16 -3.95 10.77
N GLU A 136 23.52 -2.68 10.93
CA GLU A 136 22.57 -1.57 10.90
C GLU A 136 21.96 -1.40 9.51
N LEU A 137 22.78 -1.55 8.46
CA LEU A 137 22.33 -1.45 7.07
C LEU A 137 21.41 -2.63 6.71
N TYR A 138 21.76 -3.84 7.15
CA TYR A 138 20.93 -5.03 6.99
C TYR A 138 19.58 -4.88 7.70
N LYS A 139 19.58 -4.42 8.96
CA LYS A 139 18.35 -4.15 9.72
C LYS A 139 17.51 -3.08 9.02
N ALA A 140 18.10 -1.94 8.66
CA ALA A 140 17.39 -0.84 8.00
C ALA A 140 16.69 -1.28 6.70
N HIS A 141 17.30 -2.19 5.93
CA HIS A 141 16.69 -2.76 4.74
C HIS A 141 15.58 -3.77 5.05
N LEU A 142 15.70 -4.56 6.12
CA LEU A 142 14.68 -5.55 6.51
C LEU A 142 13.46 -4.93 7.20
N THR A 143 13.65 -3.86 7.98
CA THR A 143 12.58 -3.21 8.73
C THR A 143 11.32 -2.93 7.91
N PRO A 144 11.35 -2.31 6.71
CA PRO A 144 10.13 -2.05 5.94
C PRO A 144 9.36 -3.31 5.57
N TYR A 145 10.04 -4.39 5.20
CA TYR A 145 9.39 -5.67 4.88
C TYR A 145 8.78 -6.33 6.12
N LEU A 146 9.45 -6.24 7.27
CA LEU A 146 8.94 -6.76 8.52
C LEU A 146 7.75 -5.94 9.03
N GLU A 147 7.77 -4.62 8.84
CA GLU A 147 6.65 -3.73 9.15
C GLU A 147 5.43 -4.04 8.29
N GLU A 148 5.60 -4.21 6.97
CA GLU A 148 4.53 -4.62 6.07
C GLU A 148 3.93 -5.98 6.50
N ALA A 149 4.78 -6.97 6.76
CA ALA A 149 4.34 -8.27 7.24
C ALA A 149 3.61 -8.17 8.59
N GLN A 150 4.09 -7.33 9.50
CA GLN A 150 3.45 -7.09 10.79
C GLN A 150 2.07 -6.45 10.64
N VAL A 151 1.92 -5.47 9.75
CA VAL A 151 0.62 -4.84 9.46
C VAL A 151 -0.37 -5.85 8.89
N ASN A 152 0.06 -6.66 7.91
CA ASN A 152 -0.78 -7.69 7.30
C ASN A 152 -1.24 -8.75 8.31
N LEU A 153 -0.32 -9.22 9.17
CA LEU A 153 -0.65 -10.19 10.22
C LEU A 153 -1.59 -9.60 11.28
N LYS A 154 -1.39 -8.34 11.68
CA LYS A 154 -2.30 -7.66 12.61
C LYS A 154 -3.71 -7.55 12.04
N GLN A 155 -3.82 -7.13 10.78
CA GLN A 155 -5.12 -7.07 10.10
C GLN A 155 -5.81 -8.43 10.09
N THR A 156 -5.09 -9.50 9.73
CA THR A 156 -5.65 -10.86 9.69
C THR A 156 -6.10 -11.34 11.08
N LEU A 157 -5.33 -10.99 12.11
CA LEU A 157 -5.65 -11.30 13.50
C LEU A 157 -6.91 -10.53 13.94
N GLU A 158 -7.00 -9.25 13.65
CA GLU A 158 -8.17 -8.41 13.97
C GLU A 158 -9.44 -8.94 13.28
N GLU A 159 -9.35 -9.30 11.99
CA GLU A 159 -10.44 -9.93 11.24
C GLU A 159 -10.88 -11.25 11.87
N THR A 160 -9.92 -12.10 12.26
CA THR A 160 -10.21 -13.40 12.90
C THR A 160 -10.84 -13.21 14.29
N HIS A 161 -10.38 -12.23 15.07
CA HIS A 161 -10.99 -11.89 16.35
C HIS A 161 -12.42 -11.35 16.18
N ALA A 162 -12.67 -10.53 15.17
CA ALA A 162 -14.01 -10.05 14.85
C ALA A 162 -14.95 -11.22 14.47
N GLN A 163 -14.48 -12.18 13.65
CA GLN A 163 -15.25 -13.37 13.30
C GLN A 163 -15.53 -14.27 14.51
N ASN A 164 -14.52 -14.51 15.35
CA ASN A 164 -14.67 -15.33 16.56
C ASN A 164 -15.66 -14.72 17.55
N THR A 165 -15.62 -13.40 17.73
CA THR A 165 -16.57 -12.70 18.61
C THR A 165 -17.99 -12.77 18.08
N ALA A 166 -18.21 -12.60 16.77
CA ALA A 166 -19.51 -12.76 16.14
C ALA A 166 -20.05 -14.20 16.23
N LEU A 167 -19.20 -15.20 16.03
CA LEU A 167 -19.57 -16.61 16.17
C LEU A 167 -19.93 -16.95 17.63
N ALA A 168 -19.14 -16.47 18.59
CA ALA A 168 -19.42 -16.67 20.01
C ALA A 168 -20.77 -16.06 20.43
N GLN A 169 -21.11 -14.87 19.91
CA GLN A 169 -22.42 -14.25 20.14
C GLN A 169 -23.56 -15.08 19.54
N THR A 170 -23.38 -15.60 18.32
CA THR A 170 -24.36 -16.48 17.67
C THR A 170 -24.58 -17.76 18.48
N VAL A 171 -23.51 -18.42 18.93
CA VAL A 171 -23.61 -19.64 19.76
C VAL A 171 -24.32 -19.36 21.08
N GLN A 172 -24.04 -18.22 21.72
CA GLN A 172 -24.74 -17.83 22.94
C GLN A 172 -26.23 -17.55 22.70
N ALA A 173 -26.59 -16.89 21.61
CA ALA A 173 -27.98 -16.66 21.24
C ALA A 173 -28.72 -18.00 20.98
N GLN A 174 -28.12 -18.90 20.22
CA GLN A 174 -28.67 -20.23 19.95
C GLN A 174 -28.83 -21.06 21.21
N ARG A 175 -27.87 -21.00 22.15
CA ARG A 175 -28.01 -21.69 23.45
C ARG A 175 -29.21 -21.20 24.25
N ARG A 176 -29.43 -19.87 24.29
CA ARG A 176 -30.61 -19.29 24.95
C ARG A 176 -31.91 -19.68 24.27
N GLU A 177 -31.92 -19.73 22.94
CA GLU A 177 -33.09 -20.18 22.18
C GLU A 177 -33.41 -21.66 22.47
N ILE A 178 -32.39 -22.53 22.52
CA ILE A 178 -32.56 -23.94 22.89
C ILE A 178 -33.10 -24.06 24.32
N GLU A 179 -32.57 -23.30 25.27
CA GLU A 179 -33.07 -23.28 26.65
C GLU A 179 -34.55 -22.87 26.73
N GLN A 180 -34.95 -21.86 25.94
CA GLN A 180 -36.35 -21.43 25.85
C GLN A 180 -37.25 -22.50 25.21
N LEU A 181 -36.80 -23.14 24.14
CA LEU A 181 -37.53 -24.21 23.47
C LEU A 181 -37.70 -25.41 24.40
N LEU A 182 -36.65 -25.81 25.13
CA LEU A 182 -36.72 -26.89 26.10
C LEU A 182 -37.69 -26.57 27.25
N ALA A 183 -37.65 -25.35 27.80
CA ALA A 183 -38.60 -24.92 28.82
C ALA A 183 -40.05 -24.93 28.31
N SER A 184 -40.28 -24.53 27.04
CA SER A 184 -41.61 -24.58 26.44
C SER A 184 -42.10 -26.02 26.23
N LEU A 185 -41.21 -26.93 25.83
CA LEU A 185 -41.53 -28.35 25.69
C LEU A 185 -41.84 -29.00 27.03
N GLU A 186 -41.07 -28.67 28.07
CA GLU A 186 -41.32 -29.14 29.44
C GLU A 186 -42.70 -28.66 29.95
N SER A 187 -43.08 -27.42 29.67
CA SER A 187 -44.42 -26.92 29.97
C SER A 187 -45.51 -27.69 29.21
N VAL A 188 -45.34 -27.92 27.91
CA VAL A 188 -46.34 -28.65 27.09
C VAL A 188 -46.46 -30.11 27.54
N VAL A 189 -45.35 -30.76 27.90
CA VAL A 189 -45.35 -32.11 28.48
C VAL A 189 -46.10 -32.11 29.81
N GLY A 190 -45.83 -31.15 30.69
CA GLY A 190 -46.58 -30.98 31.94
C GLY A 190 -48.08 -30.74 31.73
N ASP A 191 -48.45 -29.95 30.73
CA ASP A 191 -49.86 -29.72 30.37
C ASP A 191 -50.54 -31.00 29.86
N ILE A 192 -49.85 -31.82 29.05
CA ILE A 192 -50.36 -33.11 28.56
C ILE A 192 -50.48 -34.11 29.72
N GLU A 193 -49.49 -34.17 30.60
CA GLU A 193 -49.55 -35.00 31.81
C GLU A 193 -50.72 -34.58 32.71
N GLY A 194 -50.93 -33.27 32.91
CA GLY A 194 -52.07 -32.72 33.64
C GLY A 194 -53.42 -33.01 32.96
N ALA A 195 -53.49 -32.93 31.64
CA ALA A 195 -54.69 -33.29 30.89
C ALA A 195 -54.99 -34.81 30.97
N ALA A 196 -53.95 -35.64 30.93
CA ALA A 196 -54.07 -37.09 31.06
C ALA A 196 -54.56 -37.49 32.46
N THR A 197 -54.01 -36.90 33.53
CA THR A 197 -54.49 -37.16 34.90
C THR A 197 -55.94 -36.71 35.05
N ALA A 198 -56.30 -35.51 34.62
CA ALA A 198 -57.68 -35.01 34.65
C ALA A 198 -58.65 -35.92 33.88
N ALA A 199 -58.26 -36.46 32.72
CA ALA A 199 -59.07 -37.40 31.95
C ALA A 199 -59.27 -38.74 32.69
N THR A 200 -58.24 -39.24 33.39
CA THR A 200 -58.38 -40.46 34.21
C THR A 200 -59.29 -40.25 35.42
N GLU A 201 -59.21 -39.08 36.07
CA GLU A 201 -60.09 -38.72 37.19
C GLU A 201 -61.54 -38.56 36.74
N PHE A 202 -61.77 -37.86 35.61
CA PHE A 202 -63.10 -37.72 35.03
C PHE A 202 -63.70 -39.08 34.64
N SER A 203 -62.92 -39.95 34.00
CA SER A 203 -63.36 -41.32 33.66
C SER A 203 -63.72 -42.12 34.90
N ARG A 204 -62.92 -42.03 35.96
CA ARG A 204 -63.19 -42.68 37.25
C ARG A 204 -64.46 -42.16 37.90
N GLU A 205 -64.65 -40.84 37.94
CA GLU A 205 -65.85 -40.23 38.53
C GLU A 205 -67.11 -40.55 37.70
N HIS A 206 -67.00 -40.56 36.37
CA HIS A 206 -68.09 -40.92 35.47
C HIS A 206 -68.43 -42.42 35.57
N HIS A 207 -67.45 -43.30 35.73
CA HIS A 207 -67.67 -44.73 35.98
C HIS A 207 -68.42 -44.97 37.29
N ILE A 208 -68.03 -44.29 38.38
CA ILE A 208 -68.74 -44.34 39.66
C ILE A 208 -70.19 -43.83 39.51
N ARG A 209 -70.40 -42.74 38.75
CA ARG A 209 -71.75 -42.23 38.45
C ARG A 209 -72.57 -43.21 37.63
N GLN A 210 -71.99 -43.85 36.61
CA GLN A 210 -72.68 -44.84 35.79
C GLN A 210 -73.06 -46.09 36.60
N ASP A 211 -72.15 -46.59 37.44
CA ASP A 211 -72.40 -47.72 38.33
C ASP A 211 -73.51 -47.40 39.34
N ALA A 212 -73.53 -46.18 39.88
CA ALA A 212 -74.61 -45.74 40.77
C ALA A 212 -75.99 -45.72 40.05
N ILE A 213 -76.03 -45.27 38.80
CA ILE A 213 -77.27 -45.27 37.98
C ILE A 213 -77.68 -46.70 37.61
N GLN A 214 -76.72 -47.57 37.31
CA GLN A 214 -76.94 -48.98 37.03
C GLN A 214 -77.55 -49.68 38.27
N MET A 215 -76.97 -49.47 39.45
CA MET A 215 -77.50 -50.04 40.70
C MET A 215 -78.90 -49.50 41.03
N ASP A 216 -79.20 -48.21 40.84
CA ASP A 216 -80.56 -47.67 41.05
C ASP A 216 -81.58 -48.32 40.09
N ARG A 217 -81.20 -48.57 38.84
CA ARG A 217 -82.04 -49.30 37.88
C ARG A 217 -82.25 -50.75 38.29
N GLU A 218 -81.22 -51.44 38.77
CA GLU A 218 -81.32 -52.82 39.24
C GLU A 218 -82.19 -52.93 40.51
N VAL A 219 -82.12 -51.96 41.41
CA VAL A 219 -83.00 -51.87 42.59
C VAL A 219 -84.45 -51.63 42.19
N LYS A 220 -84.73 -50.72 41.24
CA LYS A 220 -86.08 -50.48 40.71
C LYS A 220 -86.64 -51.64 39.89
N ALA A 221 -85.79 -52.45 39.27
CA ALA A 221 -86.19 -53.60 38.46
C ALA A 221 -86.44 -54.88 39.28
N ARG A 222 -86.13 -54.88 40.59
CA ARG A 222 -86.56 -55.96 41.49
C ARG A 222 -88.05 -55.77 41.81
N PRO A 223 -88.92 -56.73 41.45
CA PRO A 223 -90.30 -56.69 41.90
C PRO A 223 -90.33 -56.98 43.41
N ASP A 224 -91.09 -56.20 44.17
CA ASP A 224 -91.38 -56.47 45.58
C ASP A 224 -91.97 -57.89 45.72
N VAL A 225 -91.17 -58.79 46.29
CA VAL A 225 -91.58 -60.09 46.85
C VAL A 225 -90.74 -60.38 48.08
#